data_AF-A0A376LJ25-F1
#
_entry.id   AF-A0A376LJ25-F1
#
_cell.length_a   1.000
_cell.length_b   1.000
_cell.length_c   1.000
_cell.angle_alpha   90.00
_cell.angle_beta   90.00
_cell.angle_gamma   90.00
#
_symmetry.space_group_name_H-M   'P 1'
#
loop_
_entity.id
_entity.type
_entity.pdbx_description
1 polymer ?
#
loop_
_entity_poly.entity_id
_entity_poly.type
_entity_poly.pdbx_seq_one_letter_code
_entity_poly.pdbx_strand_id
1 'polypeptide(L)'
;MKNQGREFVCRPGDILLFPPGEIHHYGRHPEAREWYHQWVYFRPRAYWHEWLNWPSIFANTGFFRPDEAHQPHFSDLFWANH
;
A
#
# COMPACT_ATOMS: atom_id res chain seq x y z
N MET A 1 1.60 -9.48 -2.79
CA MET A 1 2.49 -8.64 -3.63
C MET A 1 3.79 -9.37 -3.82
N LYS A 2 4.34 -9.39 -5.02
CA LYS A 2 5.63 -10.00 -5.36
C LYS A 2 6.51 -8.94 -6.02
N ASN A 3 7.72 -8.80 -5.50
CA ASN A 3 8.72 -7.90 -6.06
C ASN A 3 10.12 -8.46 -5.82
N GLN A 4 11.01 -8.35 -6.81
CA GLN A 4 12.39 -8.83 -6.77
C GLN A 4 12.50 -10.30 -6.30
N GLY A 5 11.56 -11.16 -6.74
CA GLY A 5 11.50 -12.57 -6.34
C GLY A 5 11.03 -12.84 -4.90
N ARG A 6 10.66 -11.80 -4.14
CA ARG A 6 10.14 -11.91 -2.78
C ARG A 6 8.63 -11.71 -2.75
N GLU A 7 7.96 -12.32 -1.79
CA GLU A 7 6.52 -12.19 -1.58
C GLU A 7 6.18 -11.51 -0.26
N PHE A 8 5.21 -10.59 -0.31
CA PHE A 8 4.58 -9.92 0.82
C PHE A 8 3.08 -10.21 0.79
N VAL A 9 2.58 -10.81 1.87
CA VAL A 9 1.14 -11.10 2.03
C VAL A 9 0.47 -9.89 2.68
N CYS A 10 -0.30 -9.16 1.85
CA CYS A 10 -1.08 -8.01 2.31
C CYS A 10 -2.27 -8.48 3.14
N ARG A 11 -2.60 -7.68 4.15
CA ARG A 11 -3.84 -7.79 4.95
C ARG A 11 -4.74 -6.59 4.65
N PRO A 12 -6.05 -6.68 4.91
CA PRO A 12 -6.92 -5.50 4.90
C PRO A 12 -6.34 -4.37 5.74
N GLY A 13 -6.33 -3.15 5.19
CA GLY A 13 -5.74 -1.98 5.83
C GLY A 13 -4.25 -1.76 5.57
N ASP A 14 -3.53 -2.72 4.97
CA ASP A 14 -2.14 -2.48 4.56
C ASP A 14 -2.08 -1.41 3.46
N ILE A 15 -1.17 -0.46 3.63
CA ILE A 15 -0.89 0.59 2.64
C ILE A 15 0.48 0.32 2.03
N LEU A 16 0.54 0.33 0.70
CA LEU A 16 1.76 0.14 -0.06
C LEU A 16 2.10 1.42 -0.83
N LEU A 17 3.37 1.81 -0.77
CA LEU A 17 3.93 2.94 -1.53
C LEU A 17 4.92 2.41 -2.55
N PHE A 18 4.53 2.44 -3.82
CA PHE A 18 5.37 2.01 -4.94
C PHE A 18 6.17 3.20 -5.48
N PRO A 19 7.52 3.13 -5.49
CA PRO A 19 8.33 4.15 -6.14
C PRO A 19 8.10 4.18 -7.67
N PRO A 20 8.37 5.31 -8.32
CA PRO A 20 8.34 5.40 -9.78
C PRO A 20 9.26 4.35 -10.43
N GLY A 21 8.72 3.63 -11.41
CA GLY A 21 9.49 2.64 -12.19
C GLY A 21 9.65 1.27 -11.52
N GLU A 22 9.15 1.08 -10.30
CA GLU A 22 9.24 -0.22 -9.64
C GLU A 22 8.28 -1.23 -10.28
N ILE A 23 8.80 -2.34 -10.81
CA ILE A 23 7.99 -3.44 -11.32
C ILE A 23 7.45 -4.22 -10.13
N HIS A 24 6.13 -4.32 -10.02
CA HIS A 24 5.48 -5.04 -8.94
C HIS A 24 4.35 -5.90 -9.48
N HIS A 25 4.26 -7.13 -8.98
CA HIS A 25 3.16 -8.03 -9.27
C HIS A 25 2.28 -8.17 -8.04
N TYR A 26 0.97 -8.14 -8.21
CA TYR A 26 0.03 -8.38 -7.13
C TYR A 26 -1.12 -9.22 -7.61
N GLY A 27 -1.81 -9.85 -6.67
CA GLY A 27 -2.93 -10.72 -6.96
C GLY A 27 -3.66 -11.09 -5.68
N ARG A 28 -4.91 -11.50 -5.87
CA ARG A 28 -5.76 -12.03 -4.81
C ARG A 28 -5.11 -13.27 -4.20
N HIS A 29 -5.17 -13.38 -2.88
CA HIS A 29 -4.78 -14.62 -2.19
C HIS A 29 -5.63 -15.80 -2.71
N PRO A 30 -5.06 -17.00 -2.95
CA PRO A 30 -5.80 -18.12 -3.54
C PRO A 30 -7.12 -18.45 -2.82
N GLU A 31 -7.12 -18.33 -1.48
CA GLU A 31 -8.27 -18.63 -0.62
C GLU A 31 -9.26 -17.47 -0.45
N ALA A 32 -8.91 -16.25 -0.84
CA ALA A 32 -9.81 -15.10 -0.73
C ALA A 32 -10.81 -15.13 -1.90
N ARG A 33 -12.11 -14.95 -1.68
CA ARG A 33 -13.10 -14.92 -2.78
C ARG A 33 -12.94 -13.68 -3.67
N GLU A 34 -12.65 -12.56 -3.03
CA GLU A 34 -12.63 -11.23 -3.63
C GLU A 34 -11.42 -10.43 -3.16
N TRP A 35 -11.12 -9.35 -3.88
CA TRP A 35 -9.91 -8.57 -3.64
C TRP A 35 -10.15 -7.12 -4.09
N TYR A 36 -10.28 -6.21 -3.12
CA TYR A 36 -10.56 -4.80 -3.36
C TYR A 36 -9.31 -3.95 -3.08
N HIS A 37 -9.01 -3.02 -4.00
CA HIS A 37 -7.88 -2.09 -3.89
C HIS A 37 -8.38 -0.69 -4.16
N GLN A 38 -7.89 0.25 -3.38
CA GLN A 38 -8.01 1.66 -3.66
C GLN A 38 -6.64 2.15 -4.14
N TRP A 39 -6.63 2.83 -5.27
CA TRP A 39 -5.42 3.36 -5.87
C TRP A 39 -5.41 4.88 -5.76
N VAL A 40 -4.31 5.42 -5.25
CA VAL A 40 -4.03 6.85 -5.26
C VAL A 40 -2.79 7.07 -6.11
N TYR A 41 -2.97 7.73 -7.26
CA TYR A 41 -1.88 8.18 -8.10
C TYR A 41 -1.73 9.69 -7.97
N PHE A 42 -0.54 10.15 -7.65
CA PHE A 42 -0.26 11.57 -7.53
C PHE A 42 1.16 11.88 -7.99
N ARG A 43 1.36 13.11 -8.47
CA ARG A 43 2.70 13.67 -8.68
C ARG A 43 3.06 14.47 -7.43
N PRO A 44 3.98 13.97 -6.58
CA PRO A 44 4.34 14.70 -5.37
C PRO A 44 4.97 16.04 -5.72
N ARG A 45 4.66 17.05 -4.91
CA ARG A 45 5.44 18.30 -4.92
C ARG A 45 6.82 18.00 -4.33
N ALA A 46 7.85 18.73 -4.75
CA ALA A 46 9.23 18.46 -4.33
C ALA A 46 9.40 18.35 -2.80
N TYR A 47 8.71 19.18 -2.03
CA TYR A 47 8.78 19.16 -0.57
C TYR A 47 8.05 17.98 0.10
N TRP A 48 7.33 17.14 -0.66
CA TRP A 48 6.71 15.90 -0.14
C TRP A 48 7.68 14.72 -0.12
N HIS A 49 8.87 14.85 -0.71
CA HIS A 49 9.85 13.75 -0.78
C HIS A 49 10.11 13.12 0.59
N GLU A 50 10.25 13.94 1.63
CA GLU A 50 10.45 13.46 3.01
C GLU A 50 9.26 12.62 3.54
N TRP A 51 8.03 12.96 3.17
CA TRP A 51 6.84 12.21 3.58
C TRP A 51 6.68 10.87 2.84
N LEU A 52 7.37 10.72 1.71
CA LEU A 52 7.37 9.48 0.91
C LEU A 52 8.55 8.56 1.23
N ASN A 53 9.47 8.99 2.10
CA ASN A 53 10.54 8.15 2.61
C ASN A 53 10.03 7.32 3.80
N TRP A 54 9.35 6.22 3.49
CA TRP A 54 8.79 5.35 4.53
C TRP A 54 9.88 4.48 5.18
N PRO A 55 9.88 4.32 6.51
CA PRO A 55 10.93 3.59 7.22
C PRO A 55 10.85 2.08 7.00
N SER A 56 9.64 1.58 6.72
CA SER A 56 9.37 0.16 6.49
C SER A 56 9.35 -0.12 4.99
N ILE A 57 10.36 -0.85 4.52
CA ILE A 57 10.55 -1.16 3.10
C ILE A 57 10.61 -2.67 2.91
N PHE A 58 9.88 -3.16 1.91
CA PHE A 58 9.92 -4.52 1.41
C PHE A 58 10.26 -4.51 -0.08
N ALA A 59 11.43 -5.05 -0.47
CA ALA A 59 11.85 -5.12 -1.88
C ALA A 59 11.61 -3.79 -2.63
N ASN A 60 12.18 -2.69 -2.12
CA ASN A 60 12.00 -1.33 -2.64
C ASN A 60 10.55 -0.76 -2.63
N THR A 61 9.58 -1.45 -2.03
CA THR A 61 8.23 -0.94 -1.82
C THR A 61 8.06 -0.52 -0.37
N GLY A 62 7.65 0.72 -0.13
CA GLY A 62 7.27 1.17 1.21
C GLY A 62 6.00 0.46 1.65
N PHE A 63 5.91 0.08 2.93
CA PHE A 63 4.67 -0.45 3.48
C PHE A 63 4.38 0.14 4.85
N PHE A 64 3.10 0.28 5.14
CA PHE A 64 2.61 0.69 6.45
C PHE A 64 1.40 -0.16 6.78
N ARG A 65 1.41 -0.73 7.99
CA ARG A 65 0.28 -1.45 8.56
C ARG A 65 -0.18 -0.66 9.78
N PRO A 66 -1.34 0.02 9.71
CA PRO A 66 -1.93 0.62 10.89
C PRO A 66 -2.20 -0.46 11.94
N ASP A 67 -2.07 -0.09 13.22
CA ASP A 67 -2.57 -0.94 14.29
C ASP A 67 -4.11 -1.05 14.22
N GLU A 68 -4.66 -2.00 14.98
CA GLU A 68 -6.11 -2.26 14.97
C GLU A 68 -6.95 -1.05 15.40
N ALA A 69 -6.40 -0.16 16.25
CA ALA A 69 -7.11 1.02 16.71
C ALA A 69 -7.26 2.08 15.61
N HIS A 70 -6.28 2.19 14.71
CA HIS A 70 -6.26 3.21 13.66
C HIS A 70 -6.81 2.72 12.30
N GLN A 71 -6.95 1.41 12.08
CA GLN A 71 -7.49 0.86 10.82
C GLN A 71 -8.85 1.44 10.39
N PRO A 72 -9.84 1.63 11.28
CA PRO A 72 -11.13 2.20 10.89
C PRO A 72 -10.98 3.63 10.34
N HIS A 73 -10.16 4.45 11.00
CA HIS A 73 -9.94 5.83 10.59
C HIS A 73 -9.33 5.93 9.19
N PHE A 74 -8.35 5.08 8.86
CA PHE A 74 -7.79 5.04 7.51
C PHE A 74 -8.82 4.59 6.47
N SER A 75 -9.69 3.64 6.82
CA SER A 75 -10.74 3.18 5.91
C SER A 75 -11.71 4.31 5.58
N ASP A 76 -12.12 5.10 6.57
CA ASP A 76 -13.05 6.21 6.38
C ASP A 76 -12.52 7.27 5.41
N LEU A 77 -11.20 7.55 5.39
CA LEU A 77 -10.58 8.51 4.47
C LEU A 77 -10.86 8.19 2.98
N PHE A 78 -11.03 6.92 2.66
CA PHE A 78 -11.22 6.48 1.28
C PHE A 78 -12.66 6.07 0.97
N TRP A 79 -13.49 5.80 1.98
CA TRP A 79 -14.90 5.44 1.81
C TRP A 79 -15.87 6.62 2.01
N ALA A 80 -15.49 7.70 2.71
CA ALA A 80 -16.36 8.83 3.03
C ALA A 80 -16.77 9.74 1.84
N ASN A 81 -16.42 9.37 0.60
CA ASN A 81 -16.73 10.15 -0.62
C ASN A 81 -17.65 9.40 -1.62
N HIS A 82 -18.40 8.38 -1.17
CA HIS A 82 -19.38 7.65 -2.00
C HIS A 82 -20.76 7.59 -1.36
#